data_AF-A0A6P1WYM5-F1
#
_entry.id   AF-A0A6P1WYM5-F1
#
_cell.length_a   1.000
_cell.length_b   1.000
_cell.length_c   1.000
_cell.angle_alpha   90.00
_cell.angle_beta   90.00
_cell.angle_gamma   90.00
#
_symmetry.space_group_name_H-M   'P 1'
#
loop_
_entity.id
_entity.type
_entity.pdbx_description
1 polymer ?
#
loop_
_entity_poly.entity_id
_entity_poly.type
_entity_poly.pdbx_seq_one_letter_code
_entity_poly.pdbx_strand_id
1 'polypeptide(L)'
;MKKSIVLLLGLSLVLSACGPDEDESKSSKEKTETQQRDHNKVKEIATDKNVQGTDYRTILPFKESQARGLIQENMANSYNGEDFEDGLLNISKEVYPTDEYLYQDGQYLDKDTIRAYLKPKYTKKELDKMSDKEKENKNATANLGLNPSVNGETDEEKIAKKSPAYLSNILEQDFYDNGDTKGEDIEGMTIGLAMNSVYYYQKEKYGETYHEKLDEQEIKKQGRQMAEEMLSRLRENDDLKDIPITFAIYIQSAQEDIIPGHFVSYATAEKKGAKLSDWHQIDQKTVLLPSSEASDLNENLNANFKDFNSALQSYFSNFTQAVGKAEFKNKKVQNLTVDLPIDYYGKAELIGITQYVTQLAEKDFKSVDQYEIHIKDGSQPRALIRKTKEEKSPQVHIYQN
;
A
#
# COMPACT_ATOMS: atom_id res chain seq x y z
N MET A 1 40.26 50.13 -59.23
CA MET A 1 39.32 50.23 -60.39
C MET A 1 38.13 49.32 -60.12
N LYS A 2 36.88 49.78 -60.38
CA LYS A 2 35.62 49.00 -60.47
C LYS A 2 35.18 48.29 -59.16
N LYS A 3 33.96 48.46 -58.61
CA LYS A 3 32.76 49.29 -58.89
C LYS A 3 32.08 49.59 -57.54
N SER A 4 31.73 50.84 -57.22
CA SER A 4 30.35 51.40 -57.29
C SER A 4 29.36 50.70 -56.33
N ILE A 5 29.01 51.27 -55.18
CA ILE A 5 28.04 52.39 -54.97
C ILE A 5 26.61 51.99 -55.36
N VAL A 6 25.76 51.77 -54.36
CA VAL A 6 24.32 52.16 -54.30
C VAL A 6 24.08 52.75 -52.89
N LEU A 7 22.95 53.41 -52.66
CA LEU A 7 22.99 54.78 -52.15
C LEU A 7 21.65 55.26 -51.54
N LEU A 8 21.69 55.98 -50.40
CA LEU A 8 20.57 56.76 -49.81
C LEU A 8 19.35 55.92 -49.31
N LEU A 9 18.39 56.38 -48.49
CA LEU A 9 18.12 57.70 -47.89
C LEU A 9 17.91 57.58 -46.37
N GLY A 10 18.16 58.65 -45.63
CA GLY A 10 17.54 58.86 -44.31
C GLY A 10 16.29 59.72 -44.42
N LEU A 11 15.39 59.62 -43.44
CA LEU A 11 14.47 60.71 -43.13
C LEU A 11 14.19 60.77 -41.62
N SER A 12 14.54 61.90 -41.02
CA SER A 12 14.22 62.24 -39.64
C SER A 12 12.76 62.66 -39.50
N LEU A 13 12.06 62.16 -38.49
CA LEU A 13 10.86 62.81 -37.95
C LEU A 13 10.73 62.47 -36.47
N VAL A 14 11.07 63.44 -35.63
CA VAL A 14 10.69 63.49 -34.21
C VAL A 14 9.31 64.13 -34.16
N LEU A 15 8.36 63.54 -33.43
CA LEU A 15 7.32 64.27 -32.71
C LEU A 15 6.68 63.38 -31.63
N SER A 16 6.32 64.01 -30.53
CA SER A 16 5.95 63.43 -29.24
C SER A 16 4.46 63.08 -29.09
N ALA A 17 4.14 62.03 -28.34
CA ALA A 17 2.88 61.91 -27.60
C ALA A 17 3.05 61.00 -26.36
N CYS A 18 2.39 61.32 -25.26
CA CYS A 18 2.35 60.50 -24.04
C CYS A 18 1.13 59.56 -24.05
N GLY A 19 1.26 58.35 -23.52
CA GLY A 19 0.19 57.38 -23.32
C GLY A 19 0.76 56.07 -22.75
N PRO A 20 0.06 55.33 -21.86
CA PRO A 20 0.73 54.46 -20.90
C PRO A 20 0.77 52.96 -21.25
N ASP A 21 1.63 52.29 -20.48
CA ASP A 21 1.67 50.87 -20.11
C ASP A 21 2.23 49.81 -21.08
N GLU A 22 2.80 48.80 -20.40
CA GLU A 22 3.34 47.49 -20.81
C GLU A 22 4.74 47.39 -21.48
N ASP A 23 5.60 46.69 -20.73
CA ASP A 23 6.66 45.75 -21.12
C ASP A 23 8.15 46.11 -21.37
N GLU A 24 8.97 45.22 -20.76
CA GLU A 24 10.35 44.81 -21.03
C GLU A 24 11.49 45.85 -21.05
N SER A 25 11.89 46.30 -19.85
CA SER A 25 13.22 46.87 -19.61
C SER A 25 14.33 45.81 -19.55
N LYS A 26 14.96 45.60 -20.71
CA LYS A 26 16.34 45.13 -20.95
C LYS A 26 17.22 44.87 -19.71
N SER A 27 17.71 43.63 -19.64
CA SER A 27 19.12 43.27 -19.39
C SER A 27 20.07 44.42 -19.02
N SER A 28 20.50 44.45 -17.76
CA SER A 28 21.74 45.09 -17.32
C SER A 28 22.36 44.24 -16.20
N LYS A 29 23.66 43.97 -16.31
CA LYS A 29 24.35 43.02 -15.44
C LYS A 29 24.49 43.57 -14.02
N GLU A 30 24.06 42.82 -13.03
CA GLU A 30 24.60 42.91 -11.68
C GLU A 30 25.13 41.54 -11.24
N LYS A 31 26.18 41.55 -10.42
CA LYS A 31 26.87 40.33 -9.99
C LYS A 31 26.12 39.73 -8.82
N THR A 32 25.45 38.60 -9.02
CA THR A 32 24.94 37.80 -7.89
C THR A 32 25.97 36.76 -7.50
N GLU A 33 26.30 36.71 -6.21
CA GLU A 33 27.19 35.71 -5.64
C GLU A 33 26.59 34.30 -5.75
N THR A 34 27.48 33.31 -5.85
CA THR A 34 27.10 31.92 -6.13
C THR A 34 26.49 31.24 -4.89
N GLN A 35 25.17 31.41 -4.69
CA GLN A 35 24.37 30.58 -3.78
C GLN A 35 23.10 30.06 -4.45
N GLN A 36 23.25 29.14 -5.40
CA GLN A 36 22.21 28.18 -5.75
C GLN A 36 22.58 26.81 -5.16
N ARG A 37 21.90 26.40 -4.10
CA ARG A 37 21.90 25.01 -3.62
C ARG A 37 20.66 24.28 -4.13
N ASP A 38 20.92 23.27 -4.96
CA ASP A 38 20.21 22.00 -5.23
C ASP A 38 18.66 21.87 -5.26
N HIS A 39 17.84 22.92 -5.16
CA HIS A 39 16.37 22.76 -5.22
C HIS A 39 15.82 22.22 -6.56
N ASN A 40 16.57 22.28 -7.67
CA ASN A 40 16.10 21.80 -8.98
C ASN A 40 16.30 20.29 -9.21
N LYS A 41 17.38 19.67 -8.74
CA LYS A 41 17.67 18.24 -9.04
C LYS A 41 16.63 17.30 -8.45
N VAL A 42 16.13 17.60 -7.26
CA VAL A 42 15.11 16.80 -6.56
C VAL A 42 13.76 16.78 -7.30
N LYS A 43 13.54 17.64 -8.30
CA LYS A 43 12.39 17.56 -9.22
C LYS A 43 12.62 16.67 -10.44
N GLU A 44 13.86 16.37 -10.80
CA GLU A 44 14.19 15.50 -11.95
C GLU A 44 14.13 14.01 -11.57
N ILE A 45 14.33 13.70 -10.29
CA ILE A 45 14.49 12.32 -9.77
C ILE A 45 13.31 11.82 -8.92
N ALA A 46 12.31 12.66 -8.60
CA ALA A 46 11.14 12.25 -7.84
C ALA A 46 9.91 13.12 -8.13
N THR A 47 8.71 12.58 -7.90
CA THR A 47 7.44 13.29 -8.11
C THR A 47 7.35 14.61 -7.32
N ASP A 48 6.60 15.60 -7.80
CA ASP A 48 6.60 16.94 -7.20
C ASP A 48 6.03 16.95 -5.77
N LYS A 49 6.65 17.68 -4.84
CA LYS A 49 6.18 17.80 -3.45
C LYS A 49 4.72 18.30 -3.36
N ASN A 50 4.27 19.09 -4.33
CA ASN A 50 2.90 19.61 -4.36
C ASN A 50 1.83 18.55 -4.67
N VAL A 51 2.20 17.37 -5.18
CA VAL A 51 1.27 16.25 -5.44
C VAL A 51 1.44 15.10 -4.44
N GLN A 52 2.28 15.27 -3.41
CA GLN A 52 2.59 14.25 -2.42
C GLN A 52 1.40 13.93 -1.48
N GLY A 53 0.62 14.94 -1.11
CA GLY A 53 -0.46 14.77 -0.14
C GLY A 53 0.05 14.23 1.21
N THR A 54 -0.48 13.09 1.64
CA THR A 54 -0.10 12.36 2.87
C THR A 54 0.79 11.15 2.61
N ASP A 55 1.17 10.91 1.35
CA ASP A 55 1.88 9.72 0.91
C ASP A 55 3.34 10.00 0.59
N TYR A 56 4.06 9.00 0.09
CA TYR A 56 5.45 9.19 -0.34
C TYR A 56 5.53 9.84 -1.71
N ARG A 57 6.62 10.57 -1.95
CA ARG A 57 7.07 10.88 -3.31
C ARG A 57 7.72 9.63 -3.89
N THR A 58 7.50 9.35 -5.18
CA THR A 58 8.08 8.20 -5.85
C THR A 58 9.26 8.62 -6.74
N ILE A 59 10.25 7.75 -6.84
CA ILE A 59 11.45 7.98 -7.67
C ILE A 59 11.11 7.93 -9.16
N LEU A 60 11.75 8.80 -9.94
CA LEU A 60 11.60 8.94 -11.39
C LEU A 60 12.91 8.56 -12.12
N PRO A 61 12.84 7.86 -13.27
CA PRO A 61 11.63 7.26 -13.85
C PRO A 61 11.10 6.14 -12.96
N PHE A 62 9.78 5.95 -12.96
CA PHE A 62 9.13 4.90 -12.18
C PHE A 62 9.71 3.52 -12.54
N LYS A 63 10.21 2.80 -11.55
CA LYS A 63 10.64 1.40 -11.65
C LYS A 63 9.55 0.53 -11.05
N GLU A 64 9.07 -0.43 -11.83
CA GLU A 64 8.15 -1.46 -11.33
C GLU A 64 8.88 -2.44 -10.40
N SER A 65 8.18 -3.02 -9.43
CA SER A 65 8.73 -4.09 -8.59
C SER A 65 9.29 -5.26 -9.43
N GLN A 66 10.46 -5.78 -9.04
CA GLN A 66 11.00 -7.03 -9.62
C GLN A 66 10.14 -8.27 -9.28
N ALA A 67 9.20 -8.13 -8.33
CA ALA A 67 8.21 -9.13 -7.93
C ALA A 67 6.80 -8.89 -8.52
N ARG A 68 6.61 -7.88 -9.39
CA ARG A 68 5.29 -7.42 -9.86
C ARG A 68 4.34 -8.55 -10.25
N GLY A 69 3.14 -8.54 -9.68
CA GLY A 69 2.10 -9.55 -9.92
C GLY A 69 2.05 -10.69 -8.89
N LEU A 70 3.08 -10.88 -8.04
CA LEU A 70 3.07 -11.97 -7.05
C LEU A 70 1.97 -11.83 -5.99
N ILE A 71 1.58 -10.61 -5.63
CA ILE A 71 0.47 -10.37 -4.69
C ILE A 71 -0.84 -10.93 -5.26
N GLN A 72 -1.06 -10.79 -6.56
CA GLN A 72 -2.25 -11.30 -7.24
C GLN A 72 -2.17 -12.81 -7.53
N GLU A 73 -0.97 -13.41 -7.49
CA GLU A 73 -0.74 -14.86 -7.66
C GLU A 73 -0.90 -15.65 -6.33
N ASN A 74 -0.44 -15.09 -5.20
CA ASN A 74 -0.16 -15.85 -3.97
C ASN A 74 -0.98 -15.45 -2.73
N MET A 75 -1.88 -14.48 -2.81
CA MET A 75 -2.76 -14.10 -1.70
C MET A 75 -4.07 -14.89 -1.72
N ALA A 76 -4.69 -15.10 -0.56
CA ALA A 76 -5.91 -15.89 -0.41
C ALA A 76 -7.08 -15.32 -1.23
N ASN A 77 -7.20 -13.99 -1.30
CA ASN A 77 -8.10 -13.25 -2.18
C ASN A 77 -7.60 -11.81 -2.40
N SER A 78 -8.29 -11.04 -3.25
CA SER A 78 -7.91 -9.66 -3.57
C SER A 78 -7.97 -8.71 -2.37
N TYR A 79 -8.95 -8.87 -1.48
CA TYR A 79 -9.09 -8.03 -0.28
C TYR A 79 -7.85 -8.14 0.62
N ASN A 80 -7.34 -9.36 0.80
CA ASN A 80 -6.10 -9.60 1.53
C ASN A 80 -4.87 -9.01 0.84
N GLY A 81 -4.83 -9.00 -0.50
CA GLY A 81 -3.73 -8.37 -1.25
C GLY A 81 -3.68 -6.85 -1.07
N GLU A 82 -4.81 -6.18 -1.23
CA GLU A 82 -4.97 -4.73 -1.10
C GLU A 82 -4.65 -4.25 0.34
N ASP A 83 -5.27 -4.87 1.35
CA ASP A 83 -5.06 -4.53 2.77
C ASP A 83 -3.63 -4.85 3.26
N PHE A 84 -2.96 -5.83 2.66
CA PHE A 84 -1.55 -6.13 2.91
C PHE A 84 -0.61 -5.08 2.31
N GLU A 85 -0.83 -4.65 1.05
CA GLU A 85 -0.04 -3.59 0.41
C GLU A 85 -0.20 -2.25 1.17
N ASP A 86 -1.45 -1.82 1.41
CA ASP A 86 -1.77 -0.56 2.10
C ASP A 86 -1.32 -0.57 3.57
N GLY A 87 -1.57 -1.68 4.28
CA GLY A 87 -1.18 -1.82 5.68
C GLY A 87 0.34 -1.84 5.86
N LEU A 88 1.10 -2.44 4.92
CA LEU A 88 2.56 -2.40 4.94
C LEU A 88 3.06 -0.98 4.72
N LEU A 89 2.49 -0.26 3.75
CA LEU A 89 2.83 1.14 3.49
C LEU A 89 2.54 2.04 4.71
N ASN A 90 1.45 1.78 5.44
CA ASN A 90 1.13 2.50 6.66
C ASN A 90 2.08 2.20 7.82
N ILE A 91 2.60 0.97 7.95
CA ILE A 91 3.68 0.64 8.89
C ILE A 91 4.98 1.36 8.48
N SER A 92 5.30 1.35 7.18
CA SER A 92 6.46 2.08 6.65
C SER A 92 6.39 3.58 7.00
N LYS A 93 5.21 4.21 6.93
CA LYS A 93 5.01 5.62 7.35
C LYS A 93 5.29 5.88 8.83
N GLU A 94 5.19 4.87 9.70
CA GLU A 94 5.58 4.99 11.12
C GLU A 94 7.11 4.94 11.33
N VAL A 95 7.86 4.31 10.41
CA VAL A 95 9.33 4.08 10.53
C VAL A 95 10.16 5.01 9.65
N TYR A 96 9.67 5.30 8.44
CA TYR A 96 10.30 6.11 7.41
C TYR A 96 9.37 7.29 7.06
N PRO A 97 9.48 8.46 7.72
CA PRO A 97 8.57 9.58 7.52
C PRO A 97 8.51 10.05 6.07
N THR A 98 7.31 10.38 5.57
CA THR A 98 7.10 10.73 4.15
C THR A 98 7.74 12.06 3.75
N ASP A 99 8.05 12.94 4.70
CA ASP A 99 8.78 14.19 4.50
C ASP A 99 10.31 14.01 4.49
N GLU A 100 10.81 12.89 5.03
CA GLU A 100 12.24 12.54 5.03
C GLU A 100 12.63 11.53 3.94
N TYR A 101 11.70 10.67 3.49
CA TYR A 101 11.99 9.57 2.55
C TYR A 101 11.20 9.63 1.23
N LEU A 102 11.81 9.10 0.17
CA LEU A 102 11.20 8.74 -1.11
C LEU A 102 10.89 7.24 -1.13
N TYR A 103 9.89 6.84 -1.91
CA TYR A 103 9.47 5.45 -2.08
C TYR A 103 9.84 4.89 -3.46
N GLN A 104 10.20 3.61 -3.49
CA GLN A 104 10.31 2.79 -4.70
C GLN A 104 9.72 1.39 -4.41
N ASP A 105 9.06 0.81 -5.42
CA ASP A 105 8.67 -0.60 -5.40
C ASP A 105 9.92 -1.49 -5.24
N GLY A 106 9.83 -2.56 -4.44
CA GLY A 106 10.97 -3.44 -4.15
C GLY A 106 11.77 -3.90 -5.37
N GLN A 107 13.08 -3.63 -5.37
CA GLN A 107 14.04 -3.94 -6.44
C GLN A 107 15.00 -5.10 -6.13
N TYR A 108 15.12 -5.55 -4.88
CA TYR A 108 16.16 -6.48 -4.42
C TYR A 108 15.69 -7.94 -4.36
N LEU A 109 14.42 -8.21 -4.06
CA LEU A 109 13.83 -9.55 -4.13
C LEU A 109 13.01 -9.74 -5.41
N ASP A 110 13.61 -10.37 -6.42
CA ASP A 110 12.90 -10.69 -7.66
C ASP A 110 11.85 -11.80 -7.50
N LYS A 111 10.98 -11.91 -8.51
CA LYS A 111 9.86 -12.87 -8.57
C LYS A 111 10.30 -14.33 -8.33
N ASP A 112 11.45 -14.75 -8.84
CA ASP A 112 11.89 -16.13 -8.73
C ASP A 112 12.58 -16.43 -7.39
N THR A 113 13.23 -15.43 -6.79
CA THR A 113 13.76 -15.43 -5.43
C THR A 113 12.63 -15.54 -4.41
N ILE A 114 11.59 -14.72 -4.52
CA ILE A 114 10.41 -14.82 -3.64
C ILE A 114 9.75 -16.19 -3.83
N ARG A 115 9.49 -16.64 -5.06
CA ARG A 115 8.95 -18.00 -5.31
C ARG A 115 9.84 -19.12 -4.78
N ALA A 116 11.16 -18.93 -4.66
CA ALA A 116 12.05 -19.88 -4.01
C ALA A 116 11.91 -19.85 -2.48
N TYR A 117 11.72 -18.67 -1.88
CA TYR A 117 11.51 -18.49 -0.45
C TYR A 117 10.15 -19.06 0.00
N LEU A 118 9.10 -18.95 -0.82
CA LEU A 118 7.77 -19.48 -0.52
C LEU A 118 7.68 -21.02 -0.55
N LYS A 119 8.69 -21.73 -1.08
CA LYS A 119 8.70 -23.20 -1.10
C LYS A 119 8.98 -23.80 0.29
N PRO A 120 8.56 -25.06 0.52
CA PRO A 120 9.06 -25.85 1.65
C PRO A 120 10.58 -25.95 1.66
N LYS A 121 11.21 -25.81 2.82
CA LYS A 121 12.64 -26.10 3.03
C LYS A 121 12.90 -27.59 2.85
N TYR A 122 13.98 -27.97 2.19
CA TYR A 122 14.39 -29.36 2.07
C TYR A 122 15.28 -29.79 3.23
N THR A 123 14.98 -30.93 3.84
CA THR A 123 15.91 -31.65 4.70
C THR A 123 17.05 -32.25 3.87
N LYS A 124 18.18 -32.52 4.54
CA LYS A 124 19.27 -33.29 3.94
C LYS A 124 18.80 -34.63 3.35
N LYS A 125 17.86 -35.33 4.00
CA LYS A 125 17.32 -36.62 3.53
C LYS A 125 16.49 -36.51 2.24
N GLU A 126 15.87 -35.36 1.99
CA GLU A 126 15.17 -35.10 0.73
C GLU A 126 16.18 -34.76 -0.37
N LEU A 127 17.15 -33.89 -0.07
CA LEU A 127 18.23 -33.54 -1.00
C LEU A 127 19.05 -34.77 -1.44
N ASP A 128 19.40 -35.65 -0.50
CA ASP A 128 20.16 -36.89 -0.77
C ASP A 128 19.37 -37.88 -1.66
N LYS A 129 18.03 -37.76 -1.73
CA LYS A 129 17.16 -38.59 -2.58
C LYS A 129 16.87 -37.99 -3.96
N MET A 130 17.07 -36.67 -4.14
CA MET A 130 16.87 -36.03 -5.44
C MET A 130 18.02 -36.38 -6.40
N SER A 131 17.66 -36.68 -7.64
CA SER A 131 18.64 -36.72 -8.74
C SER A 131 19.22 -35.32 -8.97
N ASP A 132 20.43 -35.24 -9.55
CA ASP A 132 21.08 -33.94 -9.74
C ASP A 132 20.29 -33.02 -10.68
N LYS A 133 19.59 -33.61 -11.67
CA LYS A 133 18.64 -32.90 -12.53
C LYS A 133 17.42 -32.35 -11.76
N GLU A 134 16.93 -33.04 -10.75
CA GLU A 134 15.86 -32.51 -9.88
C GLU A 134 16.36 -31.40 -8.97
N LYS A 135 17.59 -31.52 -8.46
CA LYS A 135 18.22 -30.46 -7.66
C LYS A 135 18.40 -29.18 -8.46
N GLU A 136 18.90 -29.31 -9.69
CA GLU A 136 19.05 -28.20 -10.64
C GLU A 136 17.68 -27.57 -10.98
N ASN A 137 16.72 -28.36 -11.47
CA ASN A 137 15.39 -27.89 -11.84
C ASN A 137 14.61 -27.20 -10.71
N LYS A 138 14.83 -27.61 -9.44
CA LYS A 138 14.15 -27.03 -8.27
C LYS A 138 14.96 -25.94 -7.57
N ASN A 139 16.20 -25.68 -8.00
CA ASN A 139 17.24 -24.94 -7.26
C ASN A 139 17.38 -25.43 -5.80
N ALA A 140 17.29 -26.75 -5.60
CA ALA A 140 17.20 -27.37 -4.28
C ALA A 140 18.53 -27.30 -3.49
N THR A 141 19.67 -27.15 -4.18
CA THR A 141 20.99 -26.98 -3.57
C THR A 141 21.11 -25.68 -2.78
N ALA A 142 20.49 -24.59 -3.25
CA ALA A 142 20.42 -23.33 -2.51
C ALA A 142 19.47 -23.41 -1.31
N ASN A 143 18.50 -24.33 -1.34
CA ASN A 143 17.59 -24.66 -0.23
C ASN A 143 16.90 -23.45 0.43
N LEU A 144 16.49 -22.48 -0.39
CA LEU A 144 16.00 -21.17 0.03
C LEU A 144 14.60 -21.20 0.65
N GLY A 145 13.90 -22.33 0.62
CA GLY A 145 12.54 -22.45 1.18
C GLY A 145 12.47 -22.02 2.64
N LEU A 146 11.48 -21.18 2.95
CA LEU A 146 11.16 -20.71 4.31
C LEU A 146 10.05 -21.56 4.94
N ASN A 147 9.11 -22.06 4.14
CA ASN A 147 8.01 -22.86 4.65
C ASN A 147 8.50 -24.21 5.26
N PRO A 148 7.76 -24.79 6.22
CA PRO A 148 8.16 -26.04 6.87
C PRO A 148 8.44 -27.16 5.88
N SER A 149 9.47 -27.97 6.17
CA SER A 149 9.77 -29.15 5.36
C SER A 149 8.67 -30.20 5.46
N VAL A 150 8.32 -30.81 4.33
CA VAL A 150 7.43 -31.98 4.28
C VAL A 150 8.12 -33.26 4.77
N ASN A 151 9.43 -33.24 5.03
CA ASN A 151 10.22 -34.36 5.55
C ASN A 151 10.11 -35.65 4.69
N GLY A 152 9.86 -35.51 3.39
CA GLY A 152 9.61 -36.61 2.45
C GLY A 152 8.22 -37.24 2.54
N GLU A 153 7.26 -36.62 3.24
CA GLU A 153 5.83 -36.94 3.14
C GLU A 153 5.31 -36.57 1.74
N THR A 154 4.36 -37.34 1.22
CA THR A 154 3.71 -37.10 -0.08
C THR A 154 2.19 -37.18 -0.02
N ASP A 155 1.64 -37.36 1.19
CA ASP A 155 0.20 -37.35 1.45
C ASP A 155 -0.21 -35.94 1.85
N GLU A 156 -0.98 -35.26 1.00
CA GLU A 156 -1.37 -33.86 1.16
C GLU A 156 -2.16 -33.59 2.46
N GLU A 157 -2.96 -34.55 2.95
CA GLU A 157 -3.65 -34.40 4.24
C GLU A 157 -2.66 -34.50 5.42
N LYS A 158 -1.64 -35.36 5.32
CA LYS A 158 -0.57 -35.41 6.33
C LYS A 158 0.34 -34.18 6.27
N ILE A 159 0.60 -33.62 5.08
CA ILE A 159 1.34 -32.37 4.89
C ILE A 159 0.57 -31.22 5.55
N ALA A 160 -0.71 -31.05 5.22
CA ALA A 160 -1.58 -30.02 5.78
C ALA A 160 -1.60 -30.03 7.32
N LYS A 161 -1.58 -31.21 7.94
CA LYS A 161 -1.64 -31.38 9.41
C LYS A 161 -0.29 -31.28 10.13
N LYS A 162 0.85 -31.40 9.45
CA LYS A 162 2.19 -31.48 10.08
C LYS A 162 3.17 -30.40 9.63
N SER A 163 3.04 -29.97 8.39
CA SER A 163 3.95 -29.05 7.69
C SER A 163 3.19 -28.22 6.64
N PRO A 164 2.09 -27.53 7.01
CA PRO A 164 1.38 -26.64 6.09
C PRO A 164 2.27 -25.46 5.69
N ALA A 165 1.95 -24.84 4.55
CA ALA A 165 2.58 -23.58 4.18
C ALA A 165 2.01 -22.45 5.06
N TYR A 166 2.84 -21.92 5.95
CA TYR A 166 2.50 -20.77 6.79
C TYR A 166 2.70 -19.44 6.05
N LEU A 167 3.75 -19.32 5.24
CA LEU A 167 4.03 -18.13 4.43
C LEU A 167 3.38 -18.29 3.05
N SER A 168 2.51 -17.35 2.69
CA SER A 168 1.85 -17.29 1.38
C SER A 168 2.60 -16.37 0.44
N ASN A 169 2.99 -15.18 0.89
CA ASN A 169 3.66 -14.20 0.04
C ASN A 169 4.62 -13.28 0.81
N ILE A 170 5.49 -12.59 0.06
CA ILE A 170 6.42 -11.57 0.55
C ILE A 170 6.19 -10.30 -0.27
N LEU A 171 6.29 -9.14 0.38
CA LEU A 171 6.30 -7.82 -0.27
C LEU A 171 7.53 -7.03 0.21
N GLU A 172 8.12 -6.24 -0.68
CA GLU A 172 9.28 -5.38 -0.41
C GLU A 172 8.96 -3.94 -0.82
N GLN A 173 9.36 -3.00 0.03
CA GLN A 173 9.24 -1.56 -0.17
C GLN A 173 10.60 -0.92 0.12
N ASP A 174 11.12 -0.12 -0.82
CA ASP A 174 12.46 0.49 -0.74
C ASP A 174 12.36 1.99 -0.47
N PHE A 175 13.20 2.49 0.44
CA PHE A 175 13.18 3.88 0.91
C PHE A 175 14.54 4.57 0.71
N TYR A 176 14.50 5.78 0.18
CA TYR A 176 15.68 6.60 -0.17
C TYR A 176 15.56 7.99 0.45
N ASP A 177 16.67 8.69 0.69
CA ASP A 177 16.65 10.05 1.26
C ASP A 177 15.97 11.07 0.33
N ASN A 178 15.16 11.99 0.87
CA ASN A 178 14.44 13.02 0.10
C ASN A 178 15.36 14.07 -0.56
N GLY A 179 16.65 14.08 -0.19
CA GLY A 179 17.75 14.82 -0.80
C GLY A 179 18.65 13.99 -1.72
N ASP A 180 18.36 12.70 -1.96
CA ASP A 180 19.02 11.93 -3.03
C ASP A 180 18.83 12.68 -4.38
N THR A 181 19.85 12.62 -5.22
CA THR A 181 19.88 13.24 -6.55
C THR A 181 20.06 12.23 -7.68
N LYS A 182 19.91 10.93 -7.39
CA LYS A 182 20.08 9.83 -8.33
C LYS A 182 19.11 8.66 -8.15
N GLY A 183 18.65 8.37 -6.93
CA GLY A 183 17.85 7.17 -6.64
C GLY A 183 18.70 5.90 -6.68
N GLU A 184 19.90 5.98 -6.10
CA GLU A 184 20.94 4.92 -6.13
C GLU A 184 21.25 4.37 -4.73
N ASP A 185 21.28 5.21 -3.69
CA ASP A 185 21.70 4.83 -2.34
C ASP A 185 20.46 4.57 -1.46
N ILE A 186 20.08 3.30 -1.30
CA ILE A 186 18.96 2.88 -0.43
C ILE A 186 19.29 3.19 1.04
N GLU A 187 18.33 3.80 1.76
CA GLU A 187 18.48 4.26 3.15
C GLU A 187 17.51 3.56 4.13
N GLY A 188 16.59 2.73 3.62
CA GLY A 188 15.73 1.86 4.41
C GLY A 188 14.93 0.89 3.57
N MET A 189 14.43 -0.17 4.20
CA MET A 189 13.61 -1.20 3.56
C MET A 189 12.51 -1.67 4.51
N THR A 190 11.33 -2.00 3.97
CA THR A 190 10.27 -2.72 4.69
C THR A 190 9.92 -4.01 3.95
N ILE A 191 9.88 -5.12 4.69
CA ILE A 191 9.47 -6.44 4.23
C ILE A 191 8.17 -6.86 4.91
N GLY A 192 7.14 -7.11 4.13
CA GLY A 192 5.90 -7.73 4.58
C GLY A 192 5.95 -9.25 4.42
N LEU A 193 5.52 -9.99 5.44
CA LEU A 193 5.29 -11.44 5.38
C LEU A 193 3.78 -11.72 5.47
N ALA A 194 3.17 -12.13 4.36
CA ALA A 194 1.77 -12.52 4.30
C ALA A 194 1.60 -14.00 4.69
N MET A 195 1.02 -14.22 5.86
CA MET A 195 0.86 -15.55 6.45
C MET A 195 -0.55 -16.11 6.21
N ASN A 196 -0.67 -17.41 6.06
CA ASN A 196 -1.94 -18.12 5.98
C ASN A 196 -2.55 -18.30 7.38
N SER A 197 -3.83 -17.95 7.55
CA SER A 197 -4.66 -18.44 8.67
C SER A 197 -5.32 -19.79 8.38
N VAL A 198 -5.51 -20.09 7.10
CA VAL A 198 -6.10 -21.31 6.57
C VAL A 198 -5.20 -21.85 5.46
N TYR A 199 -4.80 -23.11 5.55
CA TYR A 199 -4.02 -23.78 4.52
C TYR A 199 -4.93 -24.63 3.64
N TYR A 200 -5.06 -24.25 2.36
CA TYR A 200 -5.89 -24.92 1.36
C TYR A 200 -5.07 -25.95 0.56
N TYR A 201 -5.64 -27.13 0.32
CA TYR A 201 -4.96 -28.23 -0.40
C TYR A 201 -5.96 -29.12 -1.16
N GLN A 202 -5.47 -29.86 -2.16
CA GLN A 202 -6.24 -30.86 -2.89
C GLN A 202 -5.56 -32.22 -2.78
N LYS A 203 -6.33 -33.28 -2.51
CA LYS A 203 -5.79 -34.66 -2.38
C LYS A 203 -5.46 -35.31 -3.72
N GLU A 204 -6.06 -34.81 -4.79
CA GLU A 204 -5.82 -35.21 -6.16
C GLU A 204 -5.97 -34.02 -7.11
N LYS A 205 -5.33 -34.08 -8.28
CA LYS A 205 -5.27 -32.95 -9.21
C LYS A 205 -6.66 -32.63 -9.77
N TYR A 206 -7.12 -31.39 -9.57
CA TYR A 206 -8.47 -30.93 -9.92
C TYR A 206 -9.60 -31.56 -9.10
N GLY A 207 -9.28 -32.11 -7.92
CA GLY A 207 -10.26 -32.63 -6.96
C GLY A 207 -10.90 -31.55 -6.09
N GLU A 208 -11.57 -31.99 -5.02
CA GLU A 208 -12.11 -31.11 -3.98
C GLU A 208 -11.00 -30.38 -3.22
N THR A 209 -11.23 -29.10 -2.89
CA THR A 209 -10.33 -28.29 -2.06
C THR A 209 -10.69 -28.47 -0.59
N TYR A 210 -9.77 -29.05 0.16
CA TYR A 210 -9.82 -29.16 1.62
C TYR A 210 -9.06 -28.00 2.26
N HIS A 211 -9.27 -27.79 3.56
CA HIS A 211 -8.58 -26.77 4.32
C HIS A 211 -8.21 -27.27 5.73
N GLU A 212 -7.11 -26.75 6.28
CA GLU A 212 -6.78 -26.86 7.70
C GLU A 212 -6.63 -25.45 8.28
N LYS A 213 -7.27 -25.18 9.43
CA LYS A 213 -7.11 -23.90 10.14
C LYS A 213 -5.80 -23.93 10.93
N LEU A 214 -4.97 -22.91 10.76
CA LEU A 214 -3.68 -22.79 11.42
C LEU A 214 -3.83 -22.06 12.77
N ASP A 215 -3.01 -22.44 13.75
CA ASP A 215 -3.00 -21.79 15.07
C ASP A 215 -2.31 -20.43 15.03
N GLU A 216 -2.97 -19.40 15.56
CA GLU A 216 -2.50 -18.01 15.48
C GLU A 216 -1.15 -17.77 16.19
N GLN A 217 -0.87 -18.48 17.30
CA GLN A 217 0.39 -18.35 18.00
C GLN A 217 1.53 -19.01 17.23
N GLU A 218 1.27 -20.15 16.60
CA GLU A 218 2.24 -20.79 15.72
C GLU A 218 2.47 -19.97 14.43
N ILE A 219 1.43 -19.39 13.81
CA ILE A 219 1.59 -18.45 12.68
C ILE A 219 2.53 -17.31 13.05
N LYS A 220 2.28 -16.63 14.18
CA LYS A 220 3.12 -15.53 14.68
C LYS A 220 4.56 -15.99 14.92
N LYS A 221 4.74 -17.16 15.52
CA LYS A 221 6.07 -17.76 15.76
C LYS A 221 6.82 -18.10 14.46
N GLN A 222 6.14 -18.69 13.48
CA GLN A 222 6.71 -18.99 12.16
C GLN A 222 7.11 -17.70 11.42
N GLY A 223 6.23 -16.69 11.35
CA GLY A 223 6.53 -15.41 10.71
C GLY A 223 7.76 -14.72 11.29
N ARG A 224 7.94 -14.74 12.62
CA ARG A 224 9.14 -14.18 13.28
C ARG A 224 10.41 -14.96 12.94
N GLN A 225 10.35 -16.29 12.90
CA GLN A 225 11.48 -17.13 12.51
C GLN A 225 11.88 -16.92 11.04
N MET A 226 10.89 -16.76 10.15
CA MET A 226 11.12 -16.47 8.73
C MET A 226 11.71 -15.08 8.52
N ALA A 227 11.28 -14.07 9.28
CA ALA A 227 11.83 -12.71 9.24
C ALA A 227 13.32 -12.67 9.64
N GLU A 228 13.73 -13.38 10.70
CA GLU A 228 15.15 -13.45 11.11
C GLU A 228 16.04 -14.18 10.07
N GLU A 229 15.52 -15.25 9.45
CA GLU A 229 16.20 -15.95 8.34
C GLU A 229 16.29 -15.04 7.09
N MET A 230 15.24 -14.28 6.77
CA MET A 230 15.26 -13.31 5.66
C MET A 230 16.23 -12.15 5.93
N LEU A 231 16.24 -11.57 7.14
CA LEU A 231 17.21 -10.56 7.54
C LEU A 231 18.64 -11.06 7.31
N SER A 232 18.92 -12.30 7.75
CA SER A 232 20.25 -12.91 7.58
C SER A 232 20.66 -12.97 6.11
N ARG A 233 19.74 -13.31 5.20
CA ARG A 233 19.99 -13.37 3.74
C ARG A 233 20.11 -11.99 3.10
N LEU A 234 19.26 -11.03 3.47
CA LEU A 234 19.33 -9.65 2.94
C LEU A 234 20.66 -8.99 3.32
N ARG A 235 21.20 -9.28 4.52
CA ARG A 235 22.52 -8.81 4.96
C ARG A 235 23.70 -9.45 4.20
N GLU A 236 23.50 -10.46 3.36
CA GLU A 236 24.52 -10.97 2.43
C GLU A 236 24.65 -10.08 1.18
N ASN A 237 23.66 -9.22 0.88
CA ASN A 237 23.76 -8.22 -0.18
C ASN A 237 24.57 -7.02 0.30
N ASP A 238 25.60 -6.65 -0.47
CA ASP A 238 26.52 -5.55 -0.15
C ASP A 238 25.84 -4.18 -0.04
N ASP A 239 24.72 -3.96 -0.74
CA ASP A 239 23.96 -2.70 -0.71
C ASP A 239 23.04 -2.63 0.53
N LEU A 240 22.55 -3.79 0.98
CA LEU A 240 21.58 -3.91 2.08
C LEU A 240 22.21 -4.19 3.45
N LYS A 241 23.53 -4.39 3.54
CA LYS A 241 24.21 -4.76 4.80
C LYS A 241 24.10 -3.74 5.93
N ASP A 242 23.96 -2.45 5.59
CA ASP A 242 24.09 -1.34 6.53
C ASP A 242 22.76 -0.61 6.86
N ILE A 243 21.73 -0.74 6.02
CA ILE A 243 20.45 -0.01 6.15
C ILE A 243 19.59 -0.52 7.33
N PRO A 244 18.63 0.26 7.86
CA PRO A 244 17.54 -0.30 8.64
C PRO A 244 16.67 -1.21 7.77
N ILE A 245 16.17 -2.32 8.32
CA ILE A 245 15.21 -3.20 7.64
C ILE A 245 14.08 -3.53 8.62
N THR A 246 12.85 -3.12 8.27
CA THR A 246 11.64 -3.42 9.04
C THR A 246 10.95 -4.65 8.49
N PHE A 247 10.50 -5.53 9.38
CA PHE A 247 9.73 -6.72 9.03
C PHE A 247 8.36 -6.65 9.70
N ALA A 248 7.29 -6.83 8.92
CA ALA A 248 5.91 -6.82 9.40
C ALA A 248 5.21 -8.14 9.06
N ILE A 249 4.49 -8.71 10.04
CA ILE A 249 3.75 -9.96 9.87
C ILE A 249 2.27 -9.63 9.69
N TYR A 250 1.73 -10.08 8.57
CA TYR A 250 0.31 -10.02 8.21
C TYR A 250 -0.31 -11.41 8.31
N ILE A 251 -1.48 -11.55 8.95
CA ILE A 251 -2.24 -12.80 8.93
C ILE A 251 -3.46 -12.59 8.04
N GLN A 252 -3.50 -13.31 6.92
CA GLN A 252 -4.60 -13.26 5.96
C GLN A 252 -5.90 -13.82 6.57
N SER A 253 -7.05 -13.32 6.13
CA SER A 253 -8.35 -13.98 6.34
C SER A 253 -8.53 -15.16 5.37
N ALA A 254 -9.68 -15.85 5.44
CA ALA A 254 -9.98 -16.99 4.57
C ALA A 254 -10.21 -16.53 3.11
N GLN A 255 -10.06 -17.43 2.15
CA GLN A 255 -10.28 -17.16 0.72
C GLN A 255 -11.69 -16.60 0.45
N GLU A 256 -12.69 -17.09 1.17
CA GLU A 256 -14.09 -16.67 1.13
C GLU A 256 -14.42 -15.39 1.90
N ASP A 257 -13.50 -14.88 2.74
CA ASP A 257 -13.76 -13.72 3.59
C ASP A 257 -13.67 -12.40 2.81
N ILE A 258 -14.73 -11.60 2.91
CA ILE A 258 -14.78 -10.22 2.36
C ILE A 258 -14.15 -9.18 3.30
N ILE A 259 -13.91 -9.55 4.56
CA ILE A 259 -13.08 -8.77 5.48
C ILE A 259 -11.65 -9.27 5.27
N PRO A 260 -10.67 -8.39 5.01
CA PRO A 260 -9.28 -8.80 4.88
C PRO A 260 -8.70 -9.31 6.21
N GLY A 261 -7.47 -9.79 6.15
CA GLY A 261 -6.65 -10.09 7.31
C GLY A 261 -6.25 -8.84 8.13
N HIS A 262 -5.12 -8.93 8.83
CA HIS A 262 -4.56 -7.79 9.56
C HIS A 262 -3.08 -7.99 9.87
N PHE A 263 -2.36 -6.88 10.03
CA PHE A 263 -1.03 -6.89 10.62
C PHE A 263 -1.09 -7.16 12.13
N VAL A 264 -0.20 -8.03 12.62
CA VAL A 264 -0.18 -8.45 14.03
C VAL A 264 1.05 -7.98 14.80
N SER A 265 2.18 -7.78 14.12
CA SER A 265 3.38 -7.20 14.74
C SER A 265 4.43 -6.81 13.70
N TYR A 266 5.27 -5.84 14.04
CA TYR A 266 6.50 -5.51 13.30
C TYR A 266 7.72 -5.44 14.22
N ALA A 267 8.91 -5.55 13.63
CA ALA A 267 10.20 -5.31 14.29
C ALA A 267 11.20 -4.75 13.28
N THR A 268 12.19 -4.00 13.76
CA THR A 268 13.20 -3.37 12.90
C THR A 268 14.59 -3.86 13.27
N ALA A 269 15.37 -4.26 12.28
CA ALA A 269 16.83 -4.36 12.41
C ALA A 269 17.40 -2.96 12.17
N GLU A 270 18.00 -2.38 13.21
CA GLU A 270 18.69 -1.08 13.14
C GLU A 270 19.81 -1.05 12.09
N LYS A 271 20.35 0.15 11.79
CA LYS A 271 21.52 0.29 10.89
C LYS A 271 22.67 -0.62 11.35
N LYS A 272 23.19 -1.44 10.43
CA LYS A 272 24.20 -2.50 10.65
C LYS A 272 23.78 -3.60 11.65
N GLY A 273 22.50 -3.67 12.02
CA GLY A 273 21.95 -4.65 12.95
C GLY A 273 21.78 -6.03 12.29
N ALA A 274 22.33 -7.05 12.93
CA ALA A 274 22.25 -8.45 12.50
C ALA A 274 21.10 -9.25 13.17
N LYS A 275 20.18 -8.57 13.86
CA LYS A 275 19.01 -9.12 14.54
C LYS A 275 17.89 -8.10 14.56
N LEU A 276 16.65 -8.57 14.68
CA LEU A 276 15.48 -7.72 14.88
C LEU A 276 15.42 -7.18 16.31
N SER A 277 14.75 -6.03 16.46
CA SER A 277 14.33 -5.46 17.73
C SER A 277 13.28 -6.33 18.45
N ASP A 278 12.86 -5.89 19.63
CA ASP A 278 11.60 -6.37 20.21
C ASP A 278 10.43 -6.12 19.24
N TRP A 279 9.48 -7.06 19.20
CA TRP A 279 8.36 -7.02 18.27
C TRP A 279 7.22 -6.16 18.80
N HIS A 280 7.01 -5.01 18.17
CA HIS A 280 5.87 -4.13 18.40
C HIS A 280 4.58 -4.86 17.99
N GLN A 281 3.67 -5.09 18.94
CA GLN A 281 2.38 -5.72 18.64
C GLN A 281 1.42 -4.69 18.03
N ILE A 282 0.69 -5.10 17.00
CA ILE A 282 -0.39 -4.31 16.39
C ILE A 282 -1.73 -4.91 16.85
N ASP A 283 -2.49 -4.15 17.64
CA ASP A 283 -3.90 -4.43 17.94
C ASP A 283 -4.78 -3.71 16.90
N GLN A 284 -4.83 -4.28 15.69
CA GLN A 284 -5.67 -3.82 14.59
C GLN A 284 -6.78 -4.84 14.32
N LYS A 285 -8.01 -4.37 14.11
CA LYS A 285 -9.15 -5.21 13.75
C LYS A 285 -10.12 -4.48 12.82
N THR A 286 -10.47 -5.12 11.73
CA THR A 286 -11.44 -4.63 10.75
C THR A 286 -12.77 -5.35 10.93
N VAL A 287 -13.90 -4.62 10.91
CA VAL A 287 -15.25 -5.20 11.03
C VAL A 287 -16.23 -4.51 10.08
N LEU A 288 -17.28 -5.24 9.69
CA LEU A 288 -18.37 -4.68 8.88
C LEU A 288 -19.42 -3.98 9.76
N LEU A 289 -20.06 -2.97 9.18
CA LEU A 289 -21.17 -2.23 9.77
C LEU A 289 -22.42 -2.28 8.86
N PRO A 290 -23.61 -2.53 9.42
CA PRO A 290 -23.86 -2.98 10.79
C PRO A 290 -23.53 -4.48 10.95
N SER A 291 -23.03 -4.89 12.12
CA SER A 291 -22.83 -6.31 12.44
C SER A 291 -22.96 -6.58 13.94
N SER A 292 -22.99 -7.86 14.34
CA SER A 292 -22.86 -8.25 15.76
C SER A 292 -21.47 -7.92 16.29
N GLU A 293 -20.42 -8.24 15.53
CA GLU A 293 -19.02 -8.04 15.93
C GLU A 293 -18.67 -6.56 16.11
N ALA A 294 -19.19 -5.68 15.26
CA ALA A 294 -19.08 -4.23 15.45
C ALA A 294 -19.86 -3.75 16.69
N SER A 295 -20.93 -4.44 17.07
CA SER A 295 -21.65 -4.16 18.34
C SER A 295 -20.80 -4.50 19.55
N ASP A 296 -20.08 -5.64 19.51
CA ASP A 296 -19.21 -6.10 20.60
C ASP A 296 -17.97 -5.21 20.77
N LEU A 297 -17.45 -4.63 19.67
CA LEU A 297 -16.34 -3.68 19.70
C LEU A 297 -16.76 -2.24 20.05
N ASN A 298 -17.87 -1.76 19.46
CA ASN A 298 -18.36 -0.39 19.65
C ASN A 298 -19.87 -0.30 19.34
N GLU A 299 -20.68 -0.64 20.34
CA GLU A 299 -22.15 -0.58 20.30
C GLU A 299 -22.68 0.76 19.74
N ASN A 300 -22.10 1.89 20.17
CA ASN A 300 -22.53 3.22 19.73
C ASN A 300 -22.30 3.44 18.24
N LEU A 301 -21.14 3.06 17.69
CA LEU A 301 -20.87 3.18 16.25
C LEU A 301 -21.82 2.28 15.44
N ASN A 302 -22.07 1.06 15.92
CA ASN A 302 -23.00 0.13 15.29
C ASN A 302 -24.45 0.61 15.34
N ALA A 303 -24.87 1.27 16.42
CA ALA A 303 -26.19 1.90 16.55
C ALA A 303 -26.32 3.11 15.60
N ASN A 304 -25.38 4.05 15.64
CA ASN A 304 -25.36 5.22 14.75
C ASN A 304 -25.39 4.81 13.26
N PHE A 305 -24.71 3.72 12.88
CA PHE A 305 -24.72 3.22 11.51
C PHE A 305 -26.08 2.59 11.10
N LYS A 306 -26.82 2.01 12.05
CA LYS A 306 -28.21 1.56 11.81
C LYS A 306 -29.17 2.74 11.66
N ASP A 307 -28.99 3.78 12.48
CA ASP A 307 -29.78 5.01 12.41
C ASP A 307 -29.54 5.77 11.10
N PHE A 308 -28.28 5.87 10.67
CA PHE A 308 -27.86 6.39 9.36
C PHE A 308 -28.61 5.67 8.22
N ASN A 309 -28.60 4.34 8.20
CA ASN A 309 -29.31 3.55 7.19
C ASN A 309 -30.83 3.72 7.26
N SER A 310 -31.42 3.73 8.47
CA SER A 310 -32.85 3.92 8.66
C SER A 310 -33.31 5.30 8.15
N ALA A 311 -32.48 6.33 8.33
CA ALA A 311 -32.73 7.66 7.82
C ALA A 311 -32.64 7.73 6.29
N LEU A 312 -31.68 7.03 5.67
CA LEU A 312 -31.56 6.90 4.21
C LEU A 312 -32.76 6.15 3.60
N GLN A 313 -33.15 5.00 4.16
CA GLN A 313 -34.33 4.23 3.72
C GLN A 313 -35.64 5.05 3.82
N SER A 314 -35.75 5.90 4.85
CA SER A 314 -36.91 6.79 5.03
C SER A 314 -36.98 7.93 4.01
N TYR A 315 -35.84 8.31 3.41
CA TYR A 315 -35.74 9.42 2.46
C TYR A 315 -35.73 8.94 1.00
N PHE A 316 -35.11 7.79 0.71
CA PHE A 316 -34.98 7.22 -0.64
C PHE A 316 -35.73 5.88 -0.73
N SER A 317 -36.87 5.84 -1.44
CA SER A 317 -37.71 4.64 -1.54
C SER A 317 -37.04 3.42 -2.18
N ASN A 318 -35.98 3.65 -2.97
CA ASN A 318 -35.27 2.60 -3.73
C ASN A 318 -33.91 2.27 -3.10
N PHE A 319 -33.53 2.94 -2.01
CA PHE A 319 -32.30 2.61 -1.28
C PHE A 319 -32.49 1.33 -0.48
N THR A 320 -31.53 0.41 -0.63
CA THR A 320 -31.53 -0.87 0.09
C THR A 320 -30.82 -0.72 1.43
N GLN A 321 -29.49 -0.64 1.42
CA GLN A 321 -28.64 -0.64 2.60
C GLN A 321 -27.22 -0.18 2.21
N ALA A 322 -26.61 0.67 3.04
CA ALA A 322 -25.19 0.98 2.98
C ALA A 322 -24.41 0.01 3.86
N VAL A 323 -23.19 -0.33 3.44
CA VAL A 323 -22.28 -1.23 4.16
C VAL A 323 -21.02 -0.47 4.54
N GLY A 324 -20.63 -0.53 5.81
CA GLY A 324 -19.41 0.10 6.30
C GLY A 324 -18.30 -0.92 6.55
N LYS A 325 -17.05 -0.54 6.30
CA LYS A 325 -15.83 -1.20 6.81
C LYS A 325 -15.22 -0.26 7.86
N ALA A 326 -15.17 -0.70 9.11
CA ALA A 326 -14.57 0.07 10.20
C ALA A 326 -13.29 -0.58 10.70
N GLU A 327 -12.22 0.21 10.73
CA GLU A 327 -10.89 -0.21 11.17
C GLU A 327 -10.63 0.30 12.58
N PHE A 328 -10.36 -0.61 13.50
CA PHE A 328 -10.05 -0.32 14.90
C PHE A 328 -8.57 -0.52 15.16
N LYS A 329 -7.91 0.44 15.83
CA LYS A 329 -6.56 0.31 16.40
C LYS A 329 -6.66 0.59 17.90
N ASN A 330 -6.17 -0.31 18.74
CA ASN A 330 -6.28 -0.20 20.22
C ASN A 330 -7.73 0.08 20.70
N LYS A 331 -8.71 -0.66 20.16
CA LYS A 331 -10.17 -0.50 20.40
C LYS A 331 -10.78 0.87 20.04
N LYS A 332 -10.06 1.75 19.33
CA LYS A 332 -10.60 3.00 18.80
C LYS A 332 -10.75 2.89 17.29
N VAL A 333 -11.91 3.26 16.75
CA VAL A 333 -12.09 3.41 15.30
C VAL A 333 -11.10 4.46 14.79
N GLN A 334 -10.32 4.11 13.77
CA GLN A 334 -9.38 5.01 13.09
C GLN A 334 -10.01 5.54 11.80
N ASN A 335 -10.58 4.63 11.01
CA ASN A 335 -11.12 4.89 9.69
C ASN A 335 -12.47 4.17 9.51
N LEU A 336 -13.36 4.77 8.72
CA LEU A 336 -14.65 4.23 8.32
C LEU A 336 -14.85 4.46 6.82
N THR A 337 -14.81 3.38 6.04
CA THR A 337 -15.22 3.40 4.62
C THR A 337 -16.68 2.97 4.53
N VAL A 338 -17.51 3.69 3.78
CA VAL A 338 -18.94 3.39 3.61
C VAL A 338 -19.27 3.28 2.13
N ASP A 339 -19.75 2.11 1.72
CA ASP A 339 -20.32 1.88 0.42
C ASP A 339 -21.82 2.17 0.44
N LEU A 340 -22.27 3.12 -0.38
CA LEU A 340 -23.66 3.54 -0.49
C LEU A 340 -24.14 3.32 -1.95
N PRO A 341 -24.73 2.15 -2.25
CA PRO A 341 -25.31 1.88 -3.56
C PRO A 341 -26.62 2.68 -3.75
N ILE A 342 -26.78 3.29 -4.91
CA ILE A 342 -27.99 4.00 -5.35
C ILE A 342 -28.38 3.55 -6.76
N ASP A 343 -29.67 3.64 -7.10
CA ASP A 343 -30.11 3.67 -8.48
C ASP A 343 -30.05 5.14 -8.97
N TYR A 344 -29.30 5.44 -10.02
CA TYR A 344 -29.19 6.81 -10.53
C TYR A 344 -30.29 7.15 -11.55
N TYR A 345 -31.15 8.12 -11.22
CA TYR A 345 -32.11 8.68 -12.18
C TYR A 345 -31.81 10.12 -12.64
N GLY A 346 -30.97 10.89 -11.93
CA GLY A 346 -30.54 12.21 -12.42
C GLY A 346 -29.59 13.02 -11.54
N LYS A 347 -28.93 14.01 -12.14
CA LYS A 347 -27.88 14.83 -11.48
C LYS A 347 -28.42 15.68 -10.31
N ALA A 348 -29.64 16.20 -10.42
CA ALA A 348 -30.26 16.98 -9.34
C ALA A 348 -30.59 16.10 -8.12
N GLU A 349 -31.05 14.87 -8.36
CA GLU A 349 -31.28 13.87 -7.32
C GLU A 349 -29.97 13.44 -6.66
N LEU A 350 -28.92 13.16 -7.43
CA LEU A 350 -27.57 12.87 -6.91
C LEU A 350 -27.03 13.99 -6.01
N ILE A 351 -27.26 15.27 -6.36
CA ILE A 351 -26.91 16.40 -5.50
C ILE A 351 -27.68 16.34 -4.17
N GLY A 352 -29.00 16.12 -4.22
CA GLY A 352 -29.84 15.98 -3.03
C GLY A 352 -29.46 14.79 -2.15
N ILE A 353 -29.16 13.63 -2.76
CA ILE A 353 -28.62 12.44 -2.10
C ILE A 353 -27.34 12.82 -1.35
N THR A 354 -26.36 13.36 -2.07
CA THR A 354 -25.04 13.65 -1.52
C THR A 354 -25.12 14.66 -0.36
N GLN A 355 -25.97 15.70 -0.48
CA GLN A 355 -26.21 16.68 0.59
C GLN A 355 -26.82 16.04 1.85
N TYR A 356 -27.85 15.20 1.69
CA TYR A 356 -28.50 14.54 2.82
C TYR A 356 -27.59 13.50 3.50
N VAL A 357 -26.86 12.71 2.71
CA VAL A 357 -25.84 11.76 3.22
C VAL A 357 -24.75 12.50 4.00
N THR A 358 -24.30 13.67 3.53
CA THR A 358 -23.31 14.50 4.23
C THR A 358 -23.85 14.95 5.59
N GLN A 359 -25.09 15.45 5.64
CA GLN A 359 -25.73 15.86 6.90
C GLN A 359 -25.88 14.71 7.90
N LEU A 360 -26.22 13.51 7.43
CA LEU A 360 -26.29 12.32 8.28
C LEU A 360 -24.90 11.91 8.77
N ALA A 361 -23.88 11.92 7.92
CA ALA A 361 -22.50 11.58 8.30
C ALA A 361 -21.93 12.53 9.38
N GLU A 362 -22.17 13.84 9.28
CA GLU A 362 -21.77 14.82 10.33
C GLU A 362 -22.45 14.56 11.69
N LYS A 363 -23.64 13.96 11.68
CA LYS A 363 -24.44 13.64 12.87
C LYS A 363 -24.04 12.28 13.46
N ASP A 364 -24.05 11.23 12.64
CA ASP A 364 -23.89 9.82 13.03
C ASP A 364 -22.42 9.39 13.17
N PHE A 365 -21.51 9.93 12.35
CA PHE A 365 -20.08 9.55 12.35
C PHE A 365 -19.19 10.60 13.03
N LYS A 366 -19.77 11.46 13.86
CA LYS A 366 -19.07 12.54 14.58
C LYS A 366 -17.90 12.06 15.46
N SER A 367 -17.96 10.83 15.96
CA SER A 367 -16.92 10.19 16.78
C SER A 367 -15.81 9.49 15.98
N VAL A 368 -15.87 9.54 14.65
CA VAL A 368 -14.85 8.99 13.76
C VAL A 368 -13.95 10.13 13.27
N ASP A 369 -12.64 9.98 13.47
CA ASP A 369 -11.64 10.98 13.08
C ASP A 369 -11.59 11.09 11.54
N GLN A 370 -11.52 9.96 10.84
CA GLN A 370 -11.47 9.86 9.38
C GLN A 370 -12.58 8.95 8.82
N TYR A 371 -13.26 9.39 7.76
CA TYR A 371 -14.20 8.55 7.02
C TYR A 371 -14.27 8.90 5.53
N GLU A 372 -14.65 7.91 4.71
CA GLU A 372 -14.98 8.07 3.30
C GLU A 372 -16.32 7.37 2.98
N ILE A 373 -17.17 8.01 2.18
CA ILE A 373 -18.47 7.50 1.74
C ILE A 373 -18.50 7.53 0.22
N HIS A 374 -18.52 6.35 -0.39
CA HIS A 374 -18.57 6.15 -1.84
C HIS A 374 -20.02 5.94 -2.25
N ILE A 375 -20.61 6.95 -2.90
CA ILE A 375 -21.95 6.88 -3.46
C ILE A 375 -21.81 6.36 -4.90
N LYS A 376 -22.34 5.17 -5.17
CA LYS A 376 -22.12 4.45 -6.44
C LYS A 376 -23.41 3.89 -7.05
N ASP A 377 -23.43 3.82 -8.36
CA ASP A 377 -24.52 3.29 -9.19
C ASP A 377 -23.99 2.09 -9.96
N GLY A 378 -24.40 0.89 -9.54
CA GLY A 378 -23.69 -0.35 -9.86
C GLY A 378 -22.21 -0.26 -9.45
N SER A 379 -21.31 -0.27 -10.43
CA SER A 379 -19.87 -0.08 -10.23
C SER A 379 -19.36 1.35 -10.52
N GLN A 380 -20.23 2.28 -10.93
CA GLN A 380 -19.83 3.64 -11.31
C GLN A 380 -19.84 4.58 -10.09
N PRO A 381 -18.71 5.23 -9.72
CA PRO A 381 -18.69 6.23 -8.66
C PRO A 381 -19.46 7.48 -9.09
N ARG A 382 -20.41 7.93 -8.26
CA ARG A 382 -21.28 9.09 -8.55
C ARG A 382 -20.98 10.28 -7.64
N ALA A 383 -20.64 10.03 -6.38
CA ALA A 383 -20.08 11.04 -5.47
C ALA A 383 -19.15 10.42 -4.42
N LEU A 384 -18.25 11.24 -3.87
CA LEU A 384 -17.39 10.93 -2.74
C LEU A 384 -17.64 11.99 -1.65
N ILE A 385 -17.86 11.54 -0.42
CA ILE A 385 -17.86 12.39 0.77
C ILE A 385 -16.71 11.91 1.65
N ARG A 386 -15.78 12.78 2.00
CA ARG A 386 -14.56 12.43 2.76
C ARG A 386 -14.37 13.40 3.91
N LYS A 387 -13.87 12.92 5.04
CA LYS A 387 -13.37 13.75 6.14
C LYS A 387 -12.07 13.17 6.65
N THR A 388 -11.04 14.00 6.80
CA THR A 388 -9.80 13.67 7.52
C THR A 388 -9.77 14.31 8.91
N LYS A 389 -8.77 13.94 9.71
CA LYS A 389 -8.61 14.37 11.10
C LYS A 389 -8.38 15.88 11.27
N GLU A 390 -7.81 16.51 10.26
CA GLU A 390 -7.48 17.94 10.19
C GLU A 390 -8.72 18.80 9.83
N GLU A 391 -9.78 18.16 9.35
CA GLU A 391 -10.95 18.82 8.75
C GLU A 391 -12.10 19.01 9.75
N LYS A 392 -12.64 20.22 9.78
CA LYS A 392 -13.78 20.57 10.65
C LYS A 392 -15.13 20.08 10.12
N SER A 393 -15.22 19.82 8.83
CA SER A 393 -16.42 19.44 8.08
C SER A 393 -16.00 18.56 6.90
N PRO A 394 -16.81 17.59 6.46
CA PRO A 394 -16.50 16.75 5.32
C PRO A 394 -16.38 17.57 4.02
N GLN A 395 -15.44 17.15 3.17
CA GLN A 395 -15.39 17.54 1.77
C GLN A 395 -16.35 16.68 0.94
N VAL A 396 -16.92 17.29 -0.12
CA VAL A 396 -17.89 16.65 -1.01
C VAL A 396 -17.46 16.83 -2.45
N HIS A 397 -17.33 15.73 -3.18
CA HIS A 397 -17.09 15.70 -4.61
C HIS A 397 -18.23 14.97 -5.32
N ILE A 398 -18.81 15.57 -6.37
CA ILE A 398 -19.79 14.92 -7.24
C ILE A 398 -19.13 14.77 -8.60
N TYR A 399 -18.99 13.52 -9.07
CA TYR A 399 -18.32 13.22 -10.32
C TYR A 399 -19.08 13.83 -11.50
N GLN A 400 -18.33 14.30 -12.49
CA GLN A 400 -18.89 14.69 -13.79
C GLN A 400 -18.92 13.45 -14.68
N ASN A 401 -20.04 13.25 -15.40
CA ASN A 401 -20.19 12.20 -16.40
C ASN A 401 -19.25 12.44 -17.59
#